data_AF-A0A7W7HTD8-F1
#
_entry.id   AF-A0A7W7HTD8-F1
#
_cell.length_a   1.000
_cell.length_b   1.000
_cell.length_c   1.000
_cell.angle_alpha   90.00
_cell.angle_beta   90.00
_cell.angle_gamma   90.00
#
_symmetry.space_group_name_H-M   'P 1'
#
loop_
_entity.id
_entity.type
_entity.pdbx_description
1 polymer ?
#
loop_
_entity_poly.entity_id
_entity_poly.type
_entity_poly.pdbx_seq_one_letter_code
_entity_poly.pdbx_strand_id
1 'polypeptide(L)' 'MSRQRAYQITSRADFPAPVADLAQGKVWMTEDVEAWMKVHRRDVDDAEA' A
#
# COMPACT_ATOMS: atom_id res chain seq x y z
N MET A 1 7.87 3.76 -9.97
CA MET A 1 7.09 3.94 -8.72
C MET A 1 7.59 5.19 -8.01
N SER A 2 6.77 6.23 -7.84
CA SER A 2 7.16 7.46 -7.14
C SER A 2 6.81 7.39 -5.65
N ARG A 3 7.59 8.08 -4.80
CA ARG A 3 7.28 8.22 -3.36
C ARG A 3 5.88 8.82 -3.12
N GLN A 4 5.42 9.67 -4.04
CA GLN A 4 4.09 10.28 -3.98
C GLN A 4 2.97 9.24 -4.11
N ARG A 5 3.09 8.26 -5.00
CA ARG A 5 2.10 7.18 -5.15
C ARG A 5 2.10 6.25 -3.94
N ALA A 6 3.28 5.94 -3.38
CA ALA A 6 3.36 5.18 -2.14
C ALA A 6 2.63 5.90 -1.00
N TYR A 7 2.83 7.20 -0.82
CA TYR A 7 2.13 7.98 0.21
C TYR A 7 0.61 8.01 0.02
N GLN A 8 0.11 8.13 -1.21
CA GLN A 8 -1.33 8.08 -1.50
C GLN A 8 -1.97 6.75 -1.08
N ILE A 9 -1.26 5.64 -1.27
CA ILE A 9 -1.74 4.31 -0.90
C ILE A 9 -1.68 4.13 0.62
N THR A 10 -0.54 4.45 1.23
CA THR A 10 -0.30 4.19 2.66
C THR A 10 -1.05 5.15 3.61
N SER A 11 -1.62 6.23 3.08
CA SER A 11 -2.47 7.17 3.84
C SER A 11 -3.95 6.82 3.81
N ARG A 12 -4.36 5.77 3.08
CA ARG A 12 -5.76 5.32 3.10
C ARG A 12 -6.11 4.74 4.46
N ALA A 13 -7.34 5.00 4.91
CA ALA A 13 -7.84 4.52 6.21
C ALA A 13 -7.93 2.98 6.30
N ASP A 14 -8.07 2.30 5.16
CA ASP A 14 -8.15 0.85 5.06
C ASP A 14 -6.77 0.17 4.84
N PHE A 15 -5.70 0.95 4.69
CA PHE A 15 -4.36 0.42 4.48
C PHE A 15 -3.77 -0.15 5.79
N PRO A 16 -2.99 -1.25 5.74
CA PRO A 16 -2.38 -1.83 6.94
C PRO A 16 -1.60 -0.84 7.80
N ALA A 17 -1.70 -1.01 9.12
CA ALA A 17 -0.86 -0.29 10.05
C ALA A 17 0.61 -0.74 9.91
N PRO A 18 1.58 0.18 10.05
CA PRO A 18 2.99 -0.18 10.02
C PRO A 18 3.38 -0.96 11.28
N VAL A 19 4.29 -1.92 11.13
CA VAL A 19 4.91 -2.65 12.25
C VAL A 19 6.10 -1.94 12.86
N ALA A 20 6.68 -0.98 12.14
CA ALA A 20 7.68 -0.07 12.68
C ALA A 20 7.59 1.31 12.04
N ASP A 21 7.94 2.33 12.82
CA ASP A 21 8.17 3.69 12.35
C ASP A 21 9.64 4.05 12.58
N LEU A 22 10.42 4.08 11.51
CA LEU A 22 11.85 4.36 11.54
C LEU A 22 12.11 5.80 11.08
N ALA A 23 13.26 6.35 11.42
CA ALA A 23 13.68 7.68 10.94
C ALA A 23 13.64 7.81 9.41
N GLN A 24 13.82 6.70 8.69
CA GLN A 24 13.79 6.66 7.22
C GLN A 24 12.38 6.42 6.63
N GLY A 25 11.41 5.98 7.44
CA GLY A 25 10.05 5.69 7.02
C GLY A 25 9.39 4.55 7.77
N LYS A 26 8.16 4.25 7.35
CA LYS A 26 7.33 3.19 7.92
C LYS A 26 7.63 1.84 7.27
N VAL A 27 7.51 0.77 8.06
CA VAL A 27 7.70 -0.63 7.65
C VAL A 27 6.40 -1.38 7.89
N TRP A 28 5.99 -2.23 6.95
CA TRP A 28 4.78 -3.06 7.04
C TRP A 28 5.13 -4.54 6.92
N MET A 29 4.26 -5.40 7.46
CA MET A 29 4.35 -6.82 7.14
C MET A 29 3.90 -7.07 5.70
N THR A 30 4.66 -7.89 4.99
CA THR A 30 4.35 -8.27 3.61
C THR A 30 2.98 -8.93 3.52
N GLU A 31 2.64 -9.81 4.46
CA GLU A 31 1.37 -10.56 4.45
C GLU A 31 0.13 -9.64 4.52
N ASP A 32 0.19 -8.59 5.34
CA ASP A 32 -0.93 -7.64 5.48
C ASP A 32 -1.10 -6.80 4.21
N VAL A 33 0.01 -6.37 3.61
CA VAL A 33 -0.02 -5.63 2.34
C VAL A 33 -0.57 -6.50 1.22
N GLU A 34 -0.16 -7.77 1.14
CA GLU A 34 -0.66 -8.72 0.15
C GLU A 34 -2.16 -9.02 0.35
N ALA A 35 -2.61 -9.20 1.60
CA ALA A 35 -4.02 -9.39 1.92
C ALA A 35 -4.85 -8.17 1.52
N TRP A 36 -4.37 -6.96 1.84
CA TRP A 36 -5.00 -5.72 1.42
C TRP A 36 -5.08 -5.62 -0.11
N MET A 37 -4.00 -5.96 -0.83
CA MET A 37 -3.97 -5.96 -2.29
C MET A 37 -4.98 -6.95 -2.90
N LYS A 38 -5.17 -8.14 -2.32
CA LYS A 38 -6.16 -9.12 -2.82
C LYS A 38 -7.60 -8.60 -2.73
N VAL A 39 -7.92 -7.81 -1.71
CA VAL A 39 -9.25 -7.22 -1.51
C VAL A 39 -9.46 -5.96 -2.36
N HIS A 40 -8.43 -5.15 -2.52
CA HIS A 40 -8.52 -3.81 -3.12
C HIS A 40 -8.01 -3.72 -4.56
N ARG A 41 -7.37 -4.77 -5.10
CA ARG A 41 -7.21 -4.93 -6.54
C ARG A 41 -8.57 -5.29 -7.15
N ARG A 42 -9.42 -4.29 -7.31
CA ARG A 42 -10.34 -4.24 -8.44
C ARG A 42 -9.61 -3.50 -9.56
N ASP A 43 -9.33 -4.24 -10.63
CA ASP A 43 -9.21 -3.69 -11.99
C ASP A 43 -8.02 -2.73 -12.25
N VAL A 44 -6.79 -3.10 -11.86
CA VAL A 44 -5.58 -2.45 -12.42
C VAL A 44 -5.27 -2.93 -13.85
N ASP A 45 -6.13 -3.78 -14.45
CA ASP A 45 -6.06 -4.15 -15.86
C ASP A 45 -6.85 -3.18 -16.78
N ASP A 46 -7.63 -2.23 -16.25
CA ASP A 46 -8.41 -1.27 -17.06
C ASP A 46 -7.71 0.10 -17.27
N ALA A 47 -6.40 0.19 -17.03
CA ALA A 47 -5.63 1.43 -17.22
C ALA A 47 -4.44 1.29 -18.20
N GLU A 48 -4.50 0.33 -19.13
CA GLU A 48 -3.69 0.31 -20.36
C GLU A 48 -4.50 -0.25 -21.56
N ALA A 49 -5.64 0.36 -21.89
CA ALA A 49 -6.36 0.18 -23.17
C ALA A 49 -6.54 1.52 -23.89
#